data_AF-A0A8S4QSE1-F1
#
_entry.id   AF-A0A8S4QSE1-F1
#
_cell.length_a   1.000
_cell.length_b   1.000
_cell.length_c   1.000
_cell.angle_alpha   90.00
_cell.angle_beta   90.00
_cell.angle_gamma   90.00
#
_symmetry.space_group_name_H-M   'P 1'
#
loop_
_entity.id
_entity.type
_entity.pdbx_description
1 polymer ?
#
loop_
_entity_poly.entity_id
_entity_poly.type
_entity_poly.pdbx_seq_one_letter_code
_entity_poly.pdbx_strand_id
1 'polypeptide(L)' 'MEALQSCLYPFVWQQPLISAIPSEIQRDVLTAPLPILAGMLAHHHPSQFEE' A
#
# COMPACT_ATOMS: atom_id res chain seq x y z
N MET A 1 -3.60 9.09 2.56
CA MET A 1 -3.19 8.79 1.17
C MET A 1 -3.13 10.04 0.31
N GLU A 2 -4.15 10.90 0.33
CA GLU A 2 -4.17 12.16 -0.42
C GLU A 2 -3.00 13.09 -0.07
N ALA A 3 -2.72 13.31 1.22
CA ALA A 3 -1.57 14.11 1.65
C ALA A 3 -0.23 13.59 1.11
N LEU A 4 -0.06 12.26 1.03
CA LEU A 4 1.14 11.64 0.48
C LEU A 4 1.28 11.88 -1.04
N GLN A 5 0.17 11.86 -1.77
CA GLN A 5 0.17 12.21 -3.19
C GLN A 5 0.51 13.68 -3.41
N SER A 6 0.04 14.58 -2.53
CA SER A 6 0.36 16.01 -2.60
C SER A 6 1.85 16.30 -2.43
N CYS A 7 2.59 15.44 -1.71
CA CYS A 7 4.05 15.55 -1.59
C CYS A 7 4.79 15.36 -2.92
N LEU A 8 4.15 14.82 -3.95
CA LEU A 8 4.76 14.61 -5.27
C LEU A 8 4.70 15.85 -6.17
N TYR A 9 3.98 16.91 -5.77
CA TYR A 9 3.80 18.11 -6.60
C TYR A 9 5.13 18.68 -7.13
N PRO A 10 5.23 19.05 -8.43
CA PRO A 10 4.16 19.14 -9.43
C PRO A 10 3.84 17.81 -10.15
N PHE A 11 4.46 16.70 -9.73
CA PHE A 11 4.25 15.39 -10.31
C PHE A 11 3.07 14.67 -9.65
N VAL A 12 2.55 13.67 -10.38
CA VAL A 12 1.44 12.83 -9.94
C VAL A 12 1.88 11.38 -10.01
N TRP A 13 1.48 10.57 -9.03
CA TRP A 13 1.70 9.13 -9.05
C TRP A 13 1.00 8.49 -10.25
N GLN A 14 1.73 7.75 -11.08
CA GLN A 14 1.21 7.18 -12.35
C GLN A 14 0.89 5.69 -12.26
N GLN A 15 1.40 5.00 -11.24
CA GLN A 15 1.20 3.57 -11.06
C GLN A 15 -0.08 3.28 -10.27
N PRO A 16 -0.50 2.01 -10.11
CA PRO A 16 -1.70 1.69 -9.35
C PRO A 16 -1.70 2.25 -7.94
N LEU A 17 -2.87 2.72 -7.55
CA LEU A 17 -3.14 3.34 -6.26
C LEU A 17 -4.37 2.69 -5.65
N ILE A 18 -4.20 2.02 -4.51
CA ILE A 18 -5.24 1.25 -3.82
C ILE A 18 -5.38 1.78 -2.40
N SER A 19 -6.45 2.52 -2.10
CA SER A 19 -6.62 3.19 -0.80
C SER A 19 -6.59 2.24 0.41
N ALA A 20 -7.21 1.07 0.28
CA ALA A 20 -7.11 -0.03 1.22
C ALA A 20 -7.17 -1.35 0.44
N ILE A 21 -6.20 -2.24 0.65
CA ILE A 21 -6.14 -3.53 -0.02
C ILE A 21 -7.19 -4.48 0.61
N PRO A 22 -8.13 -5.03 -0.18
CA PRO A 22 -8.99 -6.12 0.25
C PRO A 22 -8.18 -7.38 0.57
N SER A 23 -8.60 -8.15 1.58
CA SER A 23 -7.92 -9.39 2.01
C SER A 23 -7.74 -10.41 0.89
N GLU A 24 -8.70 -10.46 -0.04
CA GLU A 24 -8.76 -11.44 -1.12
C GLU A 24 -7.62 -11.26 -2.13
N ILE A 25 -7.14 -10.03 -2.30
CA ILE A 25 -6.12 -9.69 -3.30
C ILE A 25 -4.78 -9.26 -2.67
N GLN A 26 -4.66 -9.32 -1.34
CA GLN A 26 -3.49 -8.82 -0.62
C GLN A 26 -2.19 -9.47 -1.11
N ARG A 27 -2.19 -10.79 -1.30
CA ARG A 27 -1.02 -11.52 -1.78
C ARG A 27 -0.62 -11.10 -3.19
N ASP A 28 -1.59 -10.93 -4.07
CA ASP A 28 -1.35 -10.56 -5.46
C ASP A 28 -0.80 -9.13 -5.56
N VAL A 29 -1.32 -8.21 -4.75
CA VAL A 29 -0.80 -6.83 -4.65
C VAL A 29 0.63 -6.81 -4.10
N LEU A 30 0.93 -7.59 -3.06
CA LEU A 30 2.27 -7.63 -2.44
C LEU A 30 3.33 -8.32 -3.31
N THR A 31 2.92 -9.18 -4.23
CA THR A 31 3.82 -9.91 -5.13
C THR A 31 3.88 -9.32 -6.54
N ALA A 32 3.15 -8.23 -6.79
CA ALA A 32 3.15 -7.55 -8.07
C ALA A 32 4.56 -7.02 -8.42
N PRO A 33 5.00 -7.16 -9.68
CA PRO A 33 6.34 -6.75 -10.08
C PRO A 33 6.50 -5.24 -10.31
N LEU A 34 5.41 -4.47 -10.20
CA LEU A 34 5.38 -3.04 -10.47
C LEU A 34 5.25 -2.23 -9.16
N PRO A 35 5.67 -0.96 -9.14
CA PRO A 35 5.47 -0.11 -7.97
C PRO A 35 3.99 0.11 -7.70
N ILE A 36 3.52 -0.15 -6.47
CA ILE A 36 2.13 0.08 -6.08
C ILE A 36 2.10 0.97 -4.85
N LEU A 37 1.22 1.97 -4.85
CA LEU A 37 0.92 2.74 -3.64
C LEU A 37 -0.37 2.22 -3.03
N ALA A 38 -0.28 1.53 -1.90
CA ALA A 38 -1.44 0.92 -1.28
C ALA A 38 -1.50 1.06 0.25
N GLY A 39 -2.71 1.22 0.79
CA GLY A 39 -2.97 1.12 2.22
C GLY A 39 -3.28 -0.31 2.63
N MET A 40 -2.73 -0.77 3.75
CA MET A 40 -2.98 -2.11 4.28
C MET A 40 -3.56 -1.99 5.68
N LEU A 41 -4.73 -2.60 5.92
CA LEU A 41 -5.32 -2.65 7.24
C LEU A 41 -4.51 -3.62 8.10
N ALA A 42 -4.11 -3.18 9.28
CA ALA A 42 -3.47 -4.07 10.24
C ALA A 42 -4.51 -5.08 10.73
N HIS A 43 -4.46 -6.31 10.22
CA HIS A 43 -5.04 -7.43 10.94
C HIS A 43 -4.24 -7.60 12.22
N HIS A 44 -4.92 -7.74 13.36
CA HIS A 44 -4.31 -7.87 14.67
C HIS A 44 -3.50 -9.16 14.73
N HIS A 45 -2.26 -9.13 14.22
CA HIS A 45 -1.26 -10.15 14.47
C HIS A 45 -0.52 -9.71 15.73
N PRO A 46 -0.57 -10.48 16.84
CA PRO A 46 0.27 -10.18 17.98
C PRO A 46 1.72 -10.14 17.49
N SER A 47 2.38 -9.05 17.79
CA SER A 47 3.76 -8.73 17.46
C SER A 47 4.69 -9.95 17.57
N GLN A 48 5.20 -10.42 16.43
CA GLN A 48 6.45 -11.16 16.35
C GLN A 48 7.43 -10.30 15.55
N PHE A 49 7.91 -9.25 16.20
CA PHE A 49 9.19 -8.63 15.88
C PHE A 49 9.97 -8.64 17.20
N GLU A 50 10.46 -9.82 17.57
CA GLU A 50 11.63 -9.92 18.44
C GLU A 50 12.84 -9.95 17.50
N GLU A 51 13.66 -8.91 17.61
CA GLU A 51 15.07 -8.91 17.21
C GLU A 51 15.89 -8.61 18.47
#